data_AF-A0A7C6SRB8-F1
#
_entry.id   AF-A0A7C6SRB8-F1
#
_cell.length_a   1.000
_cell.length_b   1.000
_cell.length_c   1.000
_cell.angle_alpha   90.00
_cell.angle_beta   90.00
_cell.angle_gamma   90.00
#
_symmetry.space_group_name_H-M   'P 1'
#
loop_
_entity.id
_entity.type
_entity.pdbx_description
1 polymer ?
#
loop_
_entity_poly.entity_id
_entity_poly.type
_entity_poly.pdbx_seq_one_letter_code
_entity_poly.pdbx_strand_id
1 'polypeptide(L)'
;MNKRMTALVLALVLMMTGLSWAMAEDLQDIERPPAFTGWPQTDEQGYLQPGVVAGDEFLHEDAEQGVWIYLSPTLRVEVNRLKAKTKHGKLIWLEAEVKSREAVFRAYSDNPDRPRAGLEYPQLIARKHRVVLGISGDYFNFRIGSKIPLGVIVRNGKTISSHTYAQRVKWQPPLDELSLYADGRMEVRYPREMSSQEYLERGALDVLAFGPILLRDGEVDDRLFKRFQGQEPRVSVGMIEPGH
;
A
#
# COMPACT_ATOMS: atom_id res chain seq x y z
N MET A 1 -14.70 -58.68 -31.23
CA MET A 1 -14.34 -57.66 -32.23
C MET A 1 -14.68 -56.29 -31.64
N ASN A 2 -13.64 -55.49 -31.41
CA ASN A 2 -13.59 -54.04 -31.08
C ASN A 2 -14.36 -53.54 -29.83
N LYS A 3 -13.70 -53.24 -28.70
CA LYS A 3 -12.77 -52.14 -28.35
C LYS A 3 -13.48 -50.90 -27.78
N ARG A 4 -13.22 -50.67 -26.48
CA ARG A 4 -12.98 -49.38 -25.78
C ARG A 4 -14.15 -48.41 -25.60
N MET A 5 -14.53 -48.19 -24.34
CA MET A 5 -14.60 -46.84 -23.79
C MET A 5 -14.17 -46.87 -22.32
N THR A 6 -12.88 -46.64 -22.14
CA THR A 6 -12.18 -46.49 -20.88
C THR A 6 -12.33 -45.03 -20.41
N ALA A 7 -12.32 -44.87 -19.09
CA ALA A 7 -12.27 -43.62 -18.34
C ALA A 7 -11.47 -42.47 -19.00
N LEU A 8 -12.00 -41.25 -18.91
CA LEU A 8 -11.18 -40.03 -18.84
C LEU A 8 -11.90 -38.96 -18.01
N VAL A 9 -12.05 -39.24 -16.70
CA VAL A 9 -11.88 -38.19 -15.70
C VAL A 9 -10.38 -37.87 -15.71
N LEU A 10 -10.03 -36.58 -15.54
CA LEU A 10 -8.65 -36.09 -15.34
C LEU A 10 -7.85 -35.71 -16.62
N ALA A 11 -8.22 -34.62 -17.31
CA ALA A 11 -7.28 -33.88 -18.17
C ALA A 11 -7.77 -32.47 -18.59
N LEU A 12 -8.41 -31.70 -17.70
CA LEU A 12 -8.71 -30.29 -18.01
C LEU A 12 -8.50 -29.33 -16.83
N VAL A 13 -7.52 -29.63 -15.97
CA VAL A 13 -7.09 -28.76 -14.86
C VAL A 13 -5.59 -28.40 -14.94
N LEU A 14 -4.87 -28.81 -15.99
CA LEU A 14 -3.42 -28.63 -16.06
C LEU A 14 -2.90 -28.02 -17.38
N MET A 15 -3.67 -27.12 -18.00
CA MET A 15 -3.20 -26.30 -19.13
C MET A 15 -3.43 -24.79 -18.94
N MET A 16 -3.34 -24.31 -17.69
CA MET A 16 -3.15 -22.86 -17.41
C MET A 16 -1.83 -22.57 -16.66
N THR A 17 -0.87 -23.49 -16.68
CA THR A 17 0.50 -23.27 -16.17
C THR A 17 1.46 -22.75 -17.26
N GLY A 18 0.93 -22.29 -18.40
CA GLY A 18 1.71 -21.95 -19.60
C GLY A 18 1.94 -20.45 -19.86
N LEU A 19 1.46 -19.54 -19.02
CA LEU A 19 1.86 -18.13 -19.09
C LEU A 19 3.11 -17.94 -18.26
N SER A 20 4.23 -18.28 -18.89
CA SER A 20 5.59 -17.95 -18.48
C SER A 20 5.64 -16.58 -17.81
N TRP A 21 5.97 -16.61 -16.52
CA TRP A 21 6.09 -15.46 -15.63
C TRP A 21 7.37 -14.68 -15.97
N ALA A 22 7.43 -14.10 -17.16
CA ALA A 22 8.60 -13.42 -17.66
C ALA A 22 8.61 -11.93 -17.26
N MET A 23 8.32 -11.58 -16.00
CA MET A 23 8.33 -10.17 -15.54
C MET A 23 8.68 -9.96 -14.06
N ALA A 24 8.71 -11.00 -13.22
CA ALA A 24 9.30 -10.87 -11.90
C ALA A 24 10.82 -10.75 -12.08
N GLU A 25 11.44 -9.72 -11.48
CA GLU A 25 12.88 -9.75 -11.28
C GLU A 25 13.20 -11.03 -10.49
N ASP A 26 14.09 -11.86 -11.01
CA ASP A 26 14.48 -13.10 -10.36
C ASP A 26 15.26 -12.72 -9.09
N LEU A 27 14.53 -12.57 -7.98
CA LEU A 27 15.07 -12.24 -6.68
C LEU A 27 15.77 -13.48 -6.14
N GLN A 28 17.08 -13.42 -6.06
CA GLN A 28 17.91 -14.50 -5.54
C GLN A 28 18.40 -14.12 -4.14
N ASP A 29 18.53 -15.14 -3.28
CA ASP A 29 19.07 -15.00 -1.93
C ASP A 29 18.37 -13.89 -1.12
N ILE A 30 17.03 -13.93 -1.00
CA ILE A 30 16.31 -12.95 -0.16
C ILE A 30 16.77 -13.10 1.30
N GLU A 31 17.50 -12.10 1.77
CA GLU A 31 17.95 -11.96 3.15
C GLU A 31 16.89 -11.19 3.94
N ARG A 32 16.37 -11.83 4.99
CA ARG A 32 15.48 -11.22 5.99
C ARG A 32 16.25 -11.01 7.30
N PRO A 33 15.87 -10.02 8.12
CA PRO A 33 16.44 -9.89 9.46
C PRO A 33 16.11 -11.12 10.32
N PRO A 34 16.90 -11.39 11.37
CA PRO A 34 16.56 -12.42 12.35
C PRO A 34 15.20 -12.11 12.99
N ALA A 35 14.43 -13.15 13.30
CA ALA A 35 13.17 -12.99 14.01
C ALA A 35 13.41 -12.31 15.36
N PHE A 36 12.65 -11.26 15.65
CA PHE A 36 12.69 -10.61 16.95
C PHE A 36 12.20 -11.58 18.03
N THR A 37 12.88 -11.64 19.18
CA THR A 37 12.56 -12.55 20.29
C THR A 37 12.18 -11.81 21.58
N GLY A 38 12.42 -10.50 21.66
CA GLY A 38 12.16 -9.68 22.85
C GLY A 38 10.72 -9.16 22.94
N TRP A 39 9.74 -9.94 22.49
CA TRP A 39 8.34 -9.51 22.45
C TRP A 39 7.80 -9.23 23.86
N PRO A 40 7.10 -8.11 24.09
CA PRO A 40 6.30 -7.96 25.30
C PRO A 40 5.10 -8.92 25.24
N GLN A 41 4.43 -9.11 26.37
CA GLN A 41 3.21 -9.90 26.41
C GLN A 41 2.10 -9.24 25.57
N THR A 42 1.53 -10.01 24.64
CA THR A 42 0.48 -9.60 23.71
C THR A 42 -0.82 -10.37 23.93
N ASP A 43 -1.93 -9.82 23.47
CA ASP A 43 -3.22 -10.53 23.44
C ASP A 43 -3.28 -11.55 22.29
N GLU A 44 -4.41 -12.26 22.18
CA GLU A 44 -4.62 -13.31 21.17
C GLU A 44 -4.52 -12.80 19.73
N GLN A 45 -4.77 -11.51 19.50
CA GLN A 45 -4.65 -10.88 18.18
C GLN A 45 -3.26 -10.24 17.96
N GLY A 46 -2.37 -10.34 18.94
CA GLY A 46 -0.98 -9.90 18.86
C GLY A 46 -0.78 -8.40 19.14
N TYR A 47 -1.75 -7.72 19.76
CA TYR A 47 -1.57 -6.34 20.25
C TYR A 47 -0.97 -6.35 21.65
N LEU A 48 -0.33 -5.24 22.04
CA LEU A 48 0.25 -5.13 23.38
C LEU A 48 -0.83 -5.24 24.46
N GLN A 49 -0.62 -6.07 25.47
CA GLN A 49 -1.53 -6.11 26.61
C GLN A 49 -1.37 -4.86 27.48
N PRO A 50 -2.46 -4.17 27.84
CA PRO A 50 -2.40 -3.01 28.72
C PRO A 50 -1.73 -3.31 30.06
N GLY A 51 -0.88 -2.41 30.53
CA GLY A 51 -0.15 -2.48 31.79
C GLY A 51 1.13 -3.33 31.78
N VAL A 52 1.46 -4.00 30.67
CA VAL A 52 2.69 -4.81 30.56
C VAL A 52 3.94 -3.93 30.44
N VAL A 53 3.83 -2.79 29.75
CA VAL A 53 4.89 -1.79 29.62
C VAL A 53 4.35 -0.43 30.06
N ALA A 54 5.22 0.42 30.62
CA ALA A 54 4.82 1.74 31.07
C ALA A 54 4.32 2.58 29.88
N GLY A 55 3.11 3.13 30.01
CA GLY A 55 2.50 3.98 28.98
C GLY A 55 1.84 3.21 27.82
N ASP A 56 1.77 1.88 27.88
CA ASP A 56 1.12 1.04 26.86
C ASP A 56 1.66 1.26 25.43
N GLU A 57 2.94 1.63 25.34
CA GLU A 57 3.68 1.74 24.08
C GLU A 57 4.99 0.96 24.19
N PHE A 58 5.19 0.02 23.27
CA PHE A 58 6.43 -0.71 23.13
C PHE A 58 7.09 -0.34 21.81
N LEU A 59 8.37 0.03 21.85
CA LEU A 59 9.18 0.35 20.69
C LEU A 59 10.48 -0.46 20.74
N HIS A 60 10.76 -1.17 19.67
CA HIS A 60 12.06 -1.79 19.41
C HIS A 60 12.62 -1.24 18.10
N GLU A 61 13.87 -0.78 18.14
CA GLU A 61 14.60 -0.28 16.97
C GLU A 61 15.96 -0.95 16.90
N ASP A 62 16.20 -1.67 15.81
CA ASP A 62 17.49 -2.22 15.44
C ASP A 62 17.79 -1.80 13.99
N ALA A 63 18.44 -0.64 13.83
CA ALA A 63 18.77 -0.11 12.52
C ALA A 63 19.87 -0.91 11.80
N GLU A 64 20.67 -1.68 12.54
CA GLU A 64 21.76 -2.50 12.01
C GLU A 64 21.19 -3.75 11.33
N GLN A 65 20.31 -4.47 12.03
CA GLN A 65 19.58 -5.60 11.48
C GLN A 65 18.44 -5.17 10.56
N GLY A 66 17.94 -3.94 10.73
CA GLY A 66 16.84 -3.38 9.96
C GLY A 66 15.48 -3.86 10.41
N VAL A 67 15.25 -3.85 11.73
CA VAL A 67 14.00 -4.24 12.38
C VAL A 67 13.48 -3.06 13.18
N TRP A 68 12.21 -2.69 12.96
CA TRP A 68 11.50 -1.71 13.77
C TRP A 68 10.14 -2.27 14.15
N ILE A 69 9.80 -2.25 15.43
CA ILE A 69 8.54 -2.80 15.94
C ILE A 69 7.92 -1.76 16.87
N TYR A 70 6.66 -1.44 16.62
CA TYR A 70 5.84 -0.65 17.54
C TYR A 70 4.58 -1.44 17.89
N LEU A 71 4.28 -1.53 19.18
CA LEU A 71 3.04 -2.12 19.68
C LEU A 71 2.36 -1.18 20.68
N SER A 72 1.04 -1.13 20.57
CA SER A 72 0.12 -0.54 21.54
C SER A 72 -1.12 -1.46 21.65
N PRO A 73 -2.06 -1.20 22.57
CA PRO A 73 -3.31 -1.95 22.64
C PRO A 73 -4.17 -1.88 21.38
N THR A 74 -3.93 -0.90 20.49
CA THR A 74 -4.77 -0.66 19.29
C THR A 74 -4.01 -0.67 17.97
N LEU A 75 -2.68 -0.56 17.97
CA LEU A 75 -1.84 -0.50 16.78
C LEU A 75 -0.61 -1.40 16.90
N ARG A 76 -0.34 -2.17 15.86
CA ARG A 76 0.87 -2.97 15.65
C ARG A 76 1.52 -2.58 14.33
N VAL A 77 2.80 -2.27 14.38
CA VAL A 77 3.62 -1.94 13.22
C VAL A 77 4.91 -2.74 13.29
N GLU A 78 5.23 -3.46 12.24
CA GLU A 78 6.50 -4.15 12.07
C GLU A 78 7.10 -3.76 10.74
N VAL A 79 8.33 -3.26 10.75
CA VAL A 79 9.08 -2.90 9.54
C VAL A 79 10.36 -3.71 9.50
N ASN A 80 10.55 -4.43 8.40
CA ASN A 80 11.73 -5.24 8.14
C ASN A 80 12.46 -4.72 6.90
N ARG A 81 13.79 -4.63 6.97
CA ARG A 81 14.65 -4.37 5.82
C ARG A 81 15.11 -5.68 5.20
N LEU A 82 14.76 -5.85 3.93
CA LEU A 82 15.16 -7.01 3.16
C LEU A 82 16.23 -6.64 2.14
N LYS A 83 17.00 -7.63 1.75
CA LYS A 83 18.01 -7.51 0.70
C LYS A 83 17.89 -8.70 -0.24
N ALA A 84 18.17 -8.50 -1.51
CA ALA A 84 18.26 -9.59 -2.48
C ALA A 84 19.32 -9.27 -3.52
N LYS A 85 19.79 -10.31 -4.20
CA LYS A 85 20.55 -10.15 -5.43
C LYS A 85 19.59 -10.17 -6.62
N THR A 86 19.89 -9.30 -7.57
CA THR A 86 19.22 -9.23 -8.86
C THR A 86 20.29 -9.28 -9.95
N LYS A 87 19.85 -9.46 -11.20
CA LYS A 87 20.74 -9.32 -12.36
C LYS A 87 21.38 -7.93 -12.50
N HIS A 88 20.83 -6.92 -11.82
CA HIS A 88 21.28 -5.53 -11.86
C HIS A 88 22.10 -5.12 -10.61
N GLY A 89 22.27 -6.02 -9.65
CA GLY A 89 23.00 -5.75 -8.41
C GLY A 89 22.17 -6.03 -7.15
N LYS A 90 22.52 -5.38 -6.05
CA LYS A 90 21.83 -5.54 -4.77
C LYS A 90 20.55 -4.70 -4.74
N LEU A 91 19.43 -5.33 -4.43
CA LEU A 91 18.16 -4.66 -4.14
C LEU A 91 17.96 -4.61 -2.63
N ILE A 92 17.47 -3.47 -2.13
CA ILE A 92 17.10 -3.28 -0.73
C ILE A 92 15.70 -2.68 -0.70
N TRP A 93 14.82 -3.23 0.13
CA TRP A 93 13.48 -2.71 0.35
C TRP A 93 13.05 -2.85 1.81
N LEU A 94 11.97 -2.17 2.15
CA LEU A 94 11.32 -2.26 3.46
C LEU A 94 9.94 -2.90 3.26
N GLU A 95 9.64 -3.92 4.06
CA GLU A 95 8.30 -4.49 4.19
C GLU A 95 7.72 -4.03 5.52
N ALA A 96 6.50 -3.49 5.49
CA ALA A 96 5.78 -3.08 6.69
C ALA A 96 4.49 -3.90 6.83
N GLU A 97 4.31 -4.56 7.99
CA GLU A 97 3.03 -5.14 8.40
C GLU A 97 2.40 -4.20 9.43
N VAL A 98 1.18 -3.74 9.15
CA VAL A 98 0.47 -2.78 9.99
C VAL A 98 -0.90 -3.33 10.29
N LYS A 99 -1.25 -3.41 11.58
CA LYS A 99 -2.57 -3.85 12.04
C LYS A 99 -3.13 -2.84 13.01
N SER A 100 -4.40 -2.49 12.84
CA SER A 100 -5.07 -1.53 13.70
C SER A 100 -6.49 -1.96 14.06
N ARG A 101 -6.85 -1.73 15.32
CA ARG A 101 -8.24 -1.80 15.82
C ARG A 101 -9.00 -0.51 15.60
N GLU A 102 -8.30 0.57 15.28
CA GLU A 102 -8.84 1.93 15.16
C GLU A 102 -8.64 2.49 13.75
N ALA A 103 -9.34 3.60 13.49
CA ALA A 103 -9.34 4.35 12.23
C ALA A 103 -8.02 5.13 12.00
N VAL A 104 -6.89 4.43 11.84
CA VAL A 104 -5.55 5.04 11.80
C VAL A 104 -5.02 5.34 10.40
N PHE A 105 -5.56 4.71 9.36
CA PHE A 105 -5.09 4.90 7.98
C PHE A 105 -5.61 6.20 7.38
N ARG A 106 -4.74 7.22 7.32
CA ARG A 106 -5.10 8.60 6.94
C ARG A 106 -4.03 9.24 6.08
N ALA A 107 -4.43 10.24 5.29
CA ALA A 107 -3.51 11.10 4.56
C ALA A 107 -3.32 12.45 5.27
N TYR A 108 -2.09 12.78 5.65
CA TYR A 108 -1.75 14.05 6.27
C TYR A 108 -1.20 15.04 5.24
N SER A 109 -1.78 16.23 5.20
CA SER A 109 -1.27 17.36 4.41
C SER A 109 -0.48 18.29 5.31
N ASP A 110 0.62 18.85 4.80
CA ASP A 110 1.40 19.88 5.52
C ASP A 110 0.52 21.04 6.00
N ASN A 111 -0.35 21.53 5.11
CA ASN A 111 -1.31 22.59 5.37
C ASN A 111 -2.76 22.09 5.17
N PRO A 112 -3.42 21.53 6.22
CA PRO A 112 -4.78 21.01 6.10
C PRO A 112 -5.84 22.05 5.73
N ASP A 113 -5.65 23.32 6.13
CA ASP A 113 -6.59 24.41 5.81
C ASP A 113 -6.48 24.86 4.37
N ARG A 114 -5.27 24.74 3.78
CA ARG A 114 -5.01 25.02 2.38
C ARG A 114 -4.20 23.87 1.77
N PRO A 115 -4.82 22.70 1.49
CA PRO A 115 -4.09 21.50 1.06
C PRO A 115 -3.29 21.68 -0.23
N ARG A 116 -3.69 22.63 -1.08
CA ARG A 116 -3.02 23.01 -2.32
C ARG A 116 -1.83 23.97 -2.12
N ALA A 117 -1.61 24.46 -0.91
CA ALA A 117 -0.59 25.44 -0.54
C ALA A 117 0.21 24.91 0.65
N GLY A 118 1.13 24.00 0.37
CA GLY A 118 2.03 23.39 1.36
C GLY A 118 3.01 22.46 0.67
N LEU A 119 4.28 22.56 1.06
CA LEU A 119 5.34 21.72 0.57
C LEU A 119 6.34 21.54 1.69
N GLU A 120 6.28 20.39 2.34
CA GLU A 120 7.13 20.07 3.48
C GLU A 120 7.61 18.63 3.38
N TYR A 121 8.75 18.35 4.01
CA TYR A 121 9.31 17.01 4.08
C TYR A 121 8.39 16.05 4.84
N PRO A 122 8.16 14.81 4.33
CA PRO A 122 7.27 13.83 4.96
C PRO A 122 7.59 13.56 6.44
N GLN A 123 8.87 13.52 6.82
CA GLN A 123 9.27 13.31 8.20
C GLN A 123 8.88 14.46 9.14
N LEU A 124 8.79 15.69 8.64
CA LEU A 124 8.36 16.84 9.43
C LEU A 124 6.84 16.85 9.59
N ILE A 125 6.10 16.50 8.55
CA ILE A 125 4.65 16.28 8.60
C ILE A 125 4.33 15.15 9.60
N ALA A 126 5.05 14.03 9.50
CA ALA A 126 4.91 12.88 10.40
C ALA A 126 5.10 13.28 11.88
N ARG A 127 6.17 14.01 12.18
CA ARG A 127 6.44 14.52 13.54
C ARG A 127 5.36 15.48 14.03
N LYS A 128 4.92 16.43 13.19
CA LYS A 128 3.85 17.38 13.51
C LYS A 128 2.55 16.68 13.88
N HIS A 129 2.23 15.58 13.21
CA HIS A 129 1.03 14.79 13.45
C HIS A 129 1.23 13.61 14.40
N ARG A 130 2.44 13.43 14.96
CA ARG A 130 2.79 12.35 15.89
C ARG A 130 2.43 10.95 15.34
N VAL A 131 2.66 10.75 14.05
CA VAL A 131 2.37 9.45 13.41
C VAL A 131 3.47 8.44 13.77
N VAL A 132 3.09 7.18 14.00
CA VAL A 132 4.02 6.08 14.28
C VAL A 132 4.79 5.67 13.03
N LEU A 133 4.08 5.52 11.90
CA LEU A 133 4.66 5.21 10.60
C LEU A 133 4.11 6.19 9.55
N GLY A 134 5.01 6.78 8.76
CA GLY A 134 4.66 7.68 7.66
C GLY A 134 5.36 7.25 6.38
N ILE A 135 4.57 7.11 5.31
CA ILE A 135 5.07 6.95 3.93
C ILE A 135 4.63 8.15 3.09
N SER A 136 5.35 8.40 2.01
CA SER A 136 5.00 9.49 1.12
C SER A 136 3.74 9.19 0.30
N GLY A 137 2.95 10.24 0.01
CA GLY A 137 1.63 10.11 -0.62
C GLY A 137 1.64 10.29 -2.14
N ASP A 138 0.59 10.92 -2.67
CA ASP A 138 0.35 11.08 -4.11
C ASP A 138 1.05 12.29 -4.77
N TYR A 139 1.74 13.10 -3.98
CA TYR A 139 2.49 14.29 -4.44
C TYR A 139 1.65 15.23 -5.32
N PHE A 140 0.33 15.32 -5.09
CA PHE A 140 -0.55 16.07 -5.99
C PHE A 140 -0.20 17.56 -6.11
N ASN A 141 0.40 18.15 -5.07
CA ASN A 141 0.83 19.54 -5.08
C ASN A 141 1.83 19.85 -6.21
N PHE A 142 2.65 18.88 -6.62
CA PHE A 142 3.59 19.05 -7.74
C PHE A 142 2.92 19.11 -9.11
N ARG A 143 1.64 18.71 -9.21
CA ARG A 143 0.86 18.80 -10.45
C ARG A 143 0.09 20.12 -10.57
N ILE A 144 0.05 20.94 -9.51
CA ILE A 144 -0.63 22.23 -9.53
C ILE A 144 0.01 23.15 -10.59
N GLY A 145 -0.81 23.72 -11.47
CA GLY A 145 -0.35 24.56 -12.57
C GLY A 145 0.23 23.80 -13.77
N SER A 146 0.31 22.47 -13.71
CA SER A 146 0.70 21.64 -14.86
C SER A 146 -0.50 21.36 -15.78
N LYS A 147 -0.22 20.79 -16.97
CA LYS A 147 -1.26 20.29 -17.89
C LYS A 147 -1.86 18.95 -17.48
N ILE A 148 -1.30 18.30 -16.44
CA ILE A 148 -1.75 17.01 -15.94
C ILE A 148 -2.85 17.27 -14.90
N PRO A 149 -4.02 16.62 -14.99
CA PRO A 149 -5.05 16.73 -13.95
C PRO A 149 -4.52 16.33 -12.58
N LEU A 150 -5.08 16.89 -11.51
CA LEU A 150 -4.67 16.52 -10.16
C LEU A 150 -5.08 15.08 -9.82
N GLY A 151 -6.21 14.63 -10.38
CA GLY A 151 -6.93 13.42 -10.03
C GLY A 151 -8.13 13.70 -9.12
N VAL A 152 -8.84 12.65 -8.72
CA VAL A 152 -9.83 12.71 -7.64
C VAL A 152 -9.10 12.72 -6.32
N ILE A 153 -9.26 13.80 -5.55
CA ILE A 153 -8.53 14.02 -4.30
C ILE A 153 -9.53 14.44 -3.23
N VAL A 154 -9.60 13.64 -2.17
CA VAL A 154 -10.33 13.94 -0.94
C VAL A 154 -9.33 13.93 0.21
N ARG A 155 -9.41 14.91 1.12
CA ARG A 155 -8.68 14.88 2.39
C ARG A 155 -9.63 15.19 3.52
N ASN A 156 -9.59 14.39 4.58
CA ASN A 156 -10.44 14.54 5.76
C ASN A 156 -11.92 14.82 5.43
N GLY A 157 -12.50 14.02 4.52
CA GLY A 157 -13.90 14.13 4.10
C GLY A 157 -14.24 15.36 3.26
N LYS A 158 -13.23 16.08 2.72
CA LYS A 158 -13.43 17.24 1.86
C LYS A 158 -12.81 17.03 0.50
N THR A 159 -13.59 17.25 -0.55
CA THR A 159 -13.08 17.24 -1.93
C THR A 159 -12.12 18.41 -2.15
N ILE A 160 -10.89 18.08 -2.56
CA ILE A 160 -9.90 19.04 -3.04
C ILE A 160 -9.95 19.13 -4.56
N SER A 161 -10.12 18.02 -5.26
CA SER A 161 -10.19 17.96 -6.71
C SER A 161 -11.07 16.80 -7.16
N SER A 162 -11.80 17.00 -8.26
CA SER A 162 -12.54 15.95 -8.96
C SER A 162 -12.08 15.83 -10.42
N HIS A 163 -11.05 16.58 -10.82
CA HIS A 163 -10.58 16.61 -12.20
C HIS A 163 -9.54 15.51 -12.42
N THR A 164 -9.96 14.46 -13.12
CA THR A 164 -9.16 13.28 -13.48
C THR A 164 -9.29 12.95 -14.97
N TYR A 165 -8.61 11.92 -15.46
CA TYR A 165 -8.74 11.47 -16.84
C TYR A 165 -10.12 10.87 -17.12
N ALA A 166 -10.55 10.94 -18.39
CA ALA A 166 -11.83 10.38 -18.79
C ALA A 166 -11.90 8.84 -18.72
N GLN A 167 -10.80 8.13 -18.51
CA GLN A 167 -10.74 6.68 -18.46
C GLN A 167 -9.40 6.23 -17.88
N ARG A 168 -9.27 4.94 -17.61
CA ARG A 168 -8.00 4.27 -17.32
C ARG A 168 -6.97 4.55 -18.41
N VAL A 169 -5.77 4.98 -18.02
CA VAL A 169 -4.68 5.33 -18.94
C VAL A 169 -3.41 4.49 -18.68
N LYS A 170 -2.47 4.55 -19.62
CA LYS A 170 -1.21 3.76 -19.61
C LYS A 170 0.07 4.61 -19.52
N TRP A 171 -0.07 5.91 -19.27
CA TRP A 171 1.04 6.87 -19.13
C TRP A 171 1.14 7.38 -17.68
N GLN A 172 2.27 8.02 -17.36
CA GLN A 172 2.58 8.47 -16.00
C GLN A 172 2.24 9.96 -15.77
N PRO A 173 1.60 10.32 -14.65
CA PRO A 173 0.93 9.43 -13.70
C PRO A 173 -0.42 8.95 -14.26
N PRO A 174 -0.86 7.72 -13.92
CA PRO A 174 -2.15 7.20 -14.39
C PRO A 174 -3.35 7.80 -13.65
N LEU A 175 -3.12 8.41 -12.48
CA LEU A 175 -4.16 8.99 -11.61
C LEU A 175 -5.20 7.96 -11.16
N ASP A 176 -4.78 6.72 -10.97
CA ASP A 176 -5.60 5.74 -10.27
C ASP A 176 -5.77 6.16 -8.80
N GLU A 177 -6.81 5.66 -8.18
CA GLU A 177 -7.38 6.22 -6.96
C GLU A 177 -7.26 5.19 -5.83
N LEU A 178 -6.66 5.58 -4.72
CA LEU A 178 -6.70 4.82 -3.46
C LEU A 178 -7.58 5.60 -2.48
N SER A 179 -8.62 4.94 -1.97
CA SER A 179 -9.53 5.51 -0.98
C SER A 179 -9.37 4.83 0.38
N LEU A 180 -9.35 5.63 1.44
CA LEU A 180 -9.15 5.22 2.83
C LEU A 180 -10.40 5.56 3.65
N TYR A 181 -10.86 4.59 4.44
CA TYR A 181 -12.10 4.69 5.22
C TYR A 181 -11.83 4.54 6.72
N ALA A 182 -12.75 5.08 7.54
CA ALA A 182 -12.62 5.03 9.00
C ALA A 182 -12.70 3.61 9.57
N ASP A 183 -13.37 2.70 8.86
CA ASP A 183 -13.53 1.29 9.23
C ASP A 183 -12.31 0.43 8.82
N GLY A 184 -11.21 1.05 8.40
CA GLY A 184 -9.98 0.37 8.00
C GLY A 184 -10.01 -0.17 6.57
N ARG A 185 -11.12 -0.03 5.83
CA ARG A 185 -11.15 -0.41 4.42
C ARG A 185 -10.21 0.47 3.59
N MET A 186 -9.61 -0.15 2.58
CA MET A 186 -8.96 0.50 1.45
C MET A 186 -9.58 -0.01 0.16
N GLU A 187 -9.90 0.89 -0.77
CA GLU A 187 -10.35 0.51 -2.10
C GLU A 187 -9.54 1.21 -3.18
N VAL A 188 -9.28 0.50 -4.28
CA VAL A 188 -8.57 1.04 -5.44
C VAL A 188 -9.49 1.13 -6.66
N ARG A 189 -9.40 2.22 -7.41
CA ARG A 189 -10.21 2.46 -8.62
C ARG A 189 -9.42 3.14 -9.74
N TYR A 190 -9.88 2.95 -10.96
CA TYR A 190 -9.38 3.70 -12.11
C TYR A 190 -10.12 5.04 -12.24
N PRO A 191 -9.52 6.04 -12.94
CA PRO A 191 -10.18 7.31 -13.22
C PRO A 191 -11.61 7.13 -13.77
N ARG A 192 -12.55 7.88 -13.19
CA ARG A 192 -14.01 7.88 -13.52
C ARG A 192 -14.78 6.59 -13.20
N GLU A 193 -14.21 5.61 -12.51
CA GLU A 193 -15.03 4.56 -11.91
C GLU A 193 -15.88 5.10 -10.75
N MET A 194 -15.45 6.20 -10.12
CA MET A 194 -16.17 6.86 -9.03
C MET A 194 -15.88 8.37 -9.01
N SER A 195 -16.88 9.17 -8.65
CA SER A 195 -16.75 10.61 -8.42
C SER A 195 -16.34 10.89 -6.96
N SER A 196 -15.79 12.08 -6.72
CA SER A 196 -15.46 12.52 -5.36
C SER A 196 -16.68 12.53 -4.43
N GLN A 197 -17.88 12.79 -4.97
CA GLN A 197 -19.12 12.83 -4.19
C GLN A 197 -19.54 11.41 -3.77
N GLU A 198 -19.48 10.44 -4.69
CA GLU A 198 -19.78 9.03 -4.37
C GLU A 198 -18.80 8.45 -3.35
N TYR A 199 -17.52 8.85 -3.39
CA TYR A 199 -16.55 8.50 -2.36
C TYR A 199 -16.96 9.02 -0.98
N LEU A 200 -17.37 10.29 -0.90
CA LEU A 200 -17.82 10.90 0.36
C LEU A 200 -19.10 10.22 0.89
N GLU A 201 -20.05 9.91 0.01
CA GLU A 201 -21.28 9.18 0.36
C GLU A 201 -21.00 7.77 0.90
N ARG A 202 -19.90 7.14 0.45
CA ARG A 202 -19.42 5.85 0.97
C ARG A 202 -18.55 5.98 2.23
N GLY A 203 -18.36 7.20 2.74
CA GLY A 203 -17.61 7.46 3.97
C GLY A 203 -16.09 7.52 3.80
N ALA A 204 -15.58 7.77 2.58
CA ALA A 204 -14.15 7.93 2.37
C ALA A 204 -13.63 9.16 3.14
N LEU A 205 -12.60 8.94 3.97
CA LEU A 205 -11.92 10.02 4.67
C LEU A 205 -10.89 10.69 3.77
N ASP A 206 -10.14 9.88 3.03
CA ASP A 206 -9.08 10.35 2.14
C ASP A 206 -9.15 9.58 0.83
N VAL A 207 -8.97 10.28 -0.30
CA VAL A 207 -8.82 9.68 -1.64
C VAL A 207 -7.58 10.27 -2.27
N LEU A 208 -6.60 9.43 -2.56
CA LEU A 208 -5.32 9.80 -3.16
C LEU A 208 -5.33 9.46 -4.64
N ALA A 209 -4.69 10.28 -5.47
CA ALA A 209 -4.60 10.06 -6.92
C ALA A 209 -3.15 9.81 -7.35
N PHE A 210 -2.77 8.54 -7.49
CA PHE A 210 -1.44 8.09 -7.88
C PHE A 210 -1.51 6.78 -8.67
N GLY A 211 -0.51 5.92 -8.61
CA GLY A 211 -0.55 4.60 -9.22
C GLY A 211 0.68 4.29 -10.08
N PRO A 212 0.63 3.19 -10.84
CA PRO A 212 -0.58 2.40 -11.15
C PRO A 212 -1.11 1.56 -9.98
N ILE A 213 -2.38 1.16 -10.03
CA ILE A 213 -2.89 -0.01 -9.28
C ILE A 213 -2.03 -1.22 -9.65
N LEU A 214 -1.53 -1.93 -8.65
CA LEU A 214 -0.68 -3.11 -8.86
C LEU A 214 -1.50 -4.40 -8.95
N LEU A 215 -2.45 -4.53 -8.03
CA LEU A 215 -3.29 -5.71 -7.83
C LEU A 215 -4.70 -5.23 -7.44
N ARG A 216 -5.74 -5.83 -8.03
CA ARG A 216 -7.14 -5.61 -7.65
C ARG A 216 -7.90 -6.93 -7.78
N ASP A 217 -8.65 -7.31 -6.75
CA ASP A 217 -9.45 -8.55 -6.74
C ASP A 217 -8.63 -9.82 -7.05
N GLY A 218 -7.37 -9.84 -6.61
CA GLY A 218 -6.44 -10.95 -6.88
C GLY A 218 -5.84 -10.96 -8.28
N GLU A 219 -6.17 -9.98 -9.13
CA GLU A 219 -5.66 -9.87 -10.50
C GLU A 219 -4.60 -8.77 -10.63
N VAL A 220 -3.47 -9.11 -11.24
CA VAL A 220 -2.38 -8.16 -11.54
C VAL A 220 -2.82 -7.23 -12.66
N ASP A 221 -2.57 -5.93 -12.49
CA ASP A 221 -2.90 -4.93 -13.51
C ASP A 221 -2.11 -5.16 -14.81
N ASP A 222 -2.84 -5.35 -15.91
CA ASP A 222 -2.26 -5.69 -17.21
C ASP A 222 -1.32 -4.63 -17.80
N ARG A 223 -1.40 -3.37 -17.33
CA ARG A 223 -0.50 -2.31 -17.78
C ARG A 223 0.94 -2.57 -17.31
N LEU A 224 1.15 -3.26 -16.19
CA LEU A 224 2.47 -3.55 -15.64
C LEU A 224 3.33 -4.41 -16.58
N PHE A 225 2.71 -5.25 -17.41
CA PHE A 225 3.43 -6.10 -18.35
C PHE A 225 4.12 -5.31 -19.47
N LYS A 226 3.72 -4.06 -19.74
CA LYS A 226 4.28 -3.24 -20.83
C LYS A 226 4.64 -1.80 -20.44
N ARG A 227 4.21 -1.34 -19.26
CA ARG A 227 4.35 0.02 -18.75
C ARG A 227 4.74 -0.02 -17.28
N PHE A 228 5.20 1.12 -16.76
CA PHE A 228 5.56 1.30 -15.35
C PHE A 228 6.71 0.38 -14.88
N GLN A 229 7.66 0.09 -15.76
CA GLN A 229 8.82 -0.80 -15.50
C GLN A 229 10.09 -0.04 -15.07
N GLY A 230 9.94 1.21 -14.65
CA GLY A 230 11.08 2.02 -14.19
C GLY A 230 11.64 1.47 -12.88
N GLN A 231 12.96 1.48 -12.74
CA GLN A 231 13.69 0.95 -11.58
C GLN A 231 13.94 2.02 -10.50
N GLU A 232 13.24 3.15 -10.55
CA GLU A 232 13.35 4.18 -9.54
C GLU A 232 12.76 3.69 -8.21
N PRO A 233 13.24 4.17 -7.04
CA PRO A 233 12.65 3.82 -5.75
C PRO A 233 11.15 4.05 -5.72
N ARG A 234 10.40 3.02 -5.30
CA ARG A 234 8.94 3.04 -5.21
C ARG A 234 8.47 2.79 -3.78
N VAL A 235 7.26 3.26 -3.50
CA VAL A 235 6.49 2.87 -2.33
C VAL A 235 5.13 2.41 -2.80
N SER A 236 4.62 1.35 -2.18
CA SER A 236 3.27 0.83 -2.40
C SER A 236 2.61 0.59 -1.06
N VAL A 237 1.28 0.59 -1.08
CA VAL A 237 0.43 0.21 0.04
C VAL A 237 -0.71 -0.65 -0.51
N GLY A 238 -1.13 -1.63 0.27
CA GLY A 238 -2.24 -2.51 -0.03
C GLY A 238 -2.95 -2.88 1.26
N MET A 239 -4.02 -3.66 1.14
CA MET A 239 -4.81 -4.15 2.26
C MET A 239 -5.06 -5.64 2.08
N ILE A 240 -4.90 -6.41 3.15
CA ILE A 240 -5.27 -7.82 3.24
C ILE A 240 -6.71 -7.94 3.72
N GLU A 241 -7.06 -7.19 4.77
CA GLU A 241 -8.40 -7.07 5.33
C GLU A 241 -8.57 -5.70 6.00
N PRO A 242 -9.80 -5.23 6.30
CA PRO A 242 -9.98 -3.92 6.91
C PRO A 242 -9.17 -3.77 8.21
N GLY A 243 -8.28 -2.77 8.26
CA GLY A 243 -7.35 -2.57 9.37
C GLY A 243 -6.00 -3.27 9.23
N HIS A 244 -5.73 -3.96 8.12
CA HIS A 244 -4.49 -4.69 7.82
C HIS A 244 -4.00 -4.47 6.37
#